data_AF-A0A0W8G406-F1
#
_entry.id   AF-A0A0W8G406-F1
#
_cell.length_a   1.000
_cell.length_b   1.000
_cell.length_c   1.000
_cell.angle_alpha   90.00
_cell.angle_beta   90.00
_cell.angle_gamma   90.00
#
_symmetry.space_group_name_H-M   'P 1'
#
loop_
_entity.id
_entity.type
_entity.pdbx_description
1 polymer ?
#
loop_
_entity_poly.entity_id
_entity_poly.type
_entity_poly.pdbx_seq_one_letter_code
_entity_poly.pdbx_strand_id
1 'polypeptide(L)'
;MIIIGGLGSVLGGVFGAVFITILPEFLNFLAHHAGAFFTDISGALLAMKEGVFGLVLVLFLIFEPEGLANRWRLMKAYWKLYPFAH
;
A
#
# COMPACT_ATOMS: atom_id res chain seq x y z
N MET A 1 7.16 6.02 8.74
CA MET A 1 5.85 6.51 8.22
C MET A 1 5.97 7.70 7.29
N ILE A 2 6.94 8.60 7.55
CA ILE A 2 7.19 9.84 6.80
C ILE A 2 7.66 9.58 5.35
N ILE A 3 8.31 8.44 5.07
CA ILE A 3 8.76 8.07 3.71
C ILE A 3 7.61 7.52 2.84
N ILE A 4 6.80 6.61 3.38
CA ILE A 4 5.66 5.98 2.68
C ILE A 4 4.52 6.98 2.45
N GLY A 5 4.29 7.86 3.42
CA GLY A 5 3.20 8.84 3.38
C GLY A 5 3.51 10.11 2.59
N GLY A 6 4.79 10.46 2.47
CA GLY A 6 5.27 11.74 1.93
C GLY A 6 5.92 12.60 3.01
N LEU A 7 7.14 13.06 2.73
CA LEU A 7 7.96 13.81 3.68
C LEU A 7 7.29 15.13 4.07
N GLY A 8 7.13 15.39 5.37
CA GLY A 8 6.62 16.67 5.89
C GLY A 8 5.10 16.88 5.79
N SER A 9 4.31 15.88 5.42
CA SER A 9 2.84 15.98 5.32
C SER A 9 2.12 15.23 6.45
N VAL A 10 1.26 15.94 7.19
CA VAL A 10 0.39 15.33 8.21
C VAL A 10 -0.57 14.30 7.58
N LEU A 11 -1.14 14.64 6.42
CA LEU A 11 -1.99 13.73 5.65
C LEU A 11 -1.19 12.50 5.17
N GLY A 12 0.07 12.71 4.79
CA GLY A 12 0.98 11.62 4.45
C GLY A 12 1.17 10.66 5.63
N GLY A 13 1.37 11.17 6.84
CA GLY A 13 1.45 10.37 8.05
C GLY A 13 0.21 9.48 8.26
N VAL A 14 -0.99 10.04 8.08
CA VAL A 14 -2.26 9.29 8.19
C VAL A 14 -2.36 8.20 7.13
N PHE A 15 -2.13 8.51 5.86
CA PHE A 15 -2.17 7.51 4.78
C PHE A 15 -1.11 6.43 4.95
N GLY A 16 0.10 6.79 5.38
CA GLY A 16 1.17 5.84 5.66
C GLY A 16 0.84 4.90 6.82
N ALA A 17 0.18 5.40 7.87
CA ALA A 17 -0.28 4.57 8.98
C ALA A 17 -1.37 3.59 8.53
N VAL A 18 -2.39 4.09 7.81
CA VAL A 18 -3.46 3.26 7.26
C VAL A 18 -2.90 2.17 6.33
N PHE A 19 -1.94 2.51 5.47
CA PHE A 19 -1.32 1.57 4.56
C PHE A 19 -0.56 0.45 5.29
N ILE A 20 0.28 0.81 6.28
CA ILE A 20 1.04 -0.17 7.06
C ILE A 20 0.12 -1.09 7.87
N THR A 21 -1.05 -0.62 8.30
CA THR A 21 -2.02 -1.44 9.03
C THR A 21 -2.87 -2.32 8.11
N ILE A 22 -3.36 -1.79 6.98
CA ILE A 22 -4.25 -2.53 6.07
C ILE A 22 -3.49 -3.53 5.20
N LEU A 23 -2.29 -3.20 4.74
CA LEU A 23 -1.52 -4.06 3.84
C LEU A 23 -1.28 -5.48 4.39
N PRO A 24 -0.76 -5.68 5.62
CA PRO A 24 -0.53 -7.01 6.15
C PRO A 24 -1.85 -7.76 6.39
N GLU A 25 -2.92 -7.05 6.76
CA GLU A 25 -4.26 -7.63 6.97
C GLU A 25 -4.87 -8.10 5.64
N PHE A 26 -4.71 -7.32 4.59
CA PHE A 26 -5.14 -7.69 3.25
C PHE A 26 -4.36 -8.91 2.71
N LEU A 27 -3.05 -8.94 2.94
CA LEU A 27 -2.22 -10.09 2.58
C LEU A 27 -2.59 -11.34 3.40
N ASN A 28 -2.93 -11.19 4.68
CA ASN A 28 -3.47 -12.27 5.51
C ASN A 28 -4.78 -12.81 4.93
N PHE A 29 -5.71 -11.93 4.58
CA PHE A 29 -7.00 -12.30 4.00
C PHE A 29 -6.83 -13.07 2.68
N LEU A 30 -5.95 -12.59 1.79
CA LEU A 30 -5.62 -13.26 0.54
C LEU A 30 -4.93 -14.60 0.77
N ALA A 31 -3.96 -14.66 1.68
CA ALA A 31 -3.25 -15.89 2.00
C ALA A 31 -4.18 -16.94 2.61
N HIS A 32 -5.15 -16.53 3.44
CA HIS A 32 -6.15 -17.43 4.00
C HIS A 32 -7.09 -17.99 2.92
N HIS A 33 -7.56 -17.14 2.01
CA HIS A 33 -8.38 -17.57 0.86
C HIS A 33 -7.60 -18.47 -0.10
N ALA A 34 -6.32 -18.19 -0.34
CA ALA A 34 -5.45 -19.02 -1.17
C ALA A 34 -5.11 -20.35 -0.48
N GLY A 35 -4.87 -20.34 0.83
CA GLY A 35 -4.59 -21.52 1.63
C GLY A 35 -5.75 -22.50 1.70
N ALA A 36 -6.99 -22.04 1.53
CA ALA A 36 -8.16 -22.92 1.37
C ALA A 36 -8.07 -23.84 0.14
N PHE A 37 -7.27 -23.46 -0.88
CA PHE A 37 -7.01 -24.29 -2.07
C PHE A 37 -5.74 -25.13 -1.96
N PHE A 38 -4.80 -24.79 -1.07
CA PHE A 38 -3.50 -25.45 -0.90
C PHE A 38 -3.27 -25.83 0.57
N THR A 39 -3.88 -26.92 1.00
CA THR A 39 -3.93 -27.39 2.40
C THR A 39 -2.61 -27.92 2.97
N ASP A 40 -1.60 -28.19 2.14
CA ASP A 40 -0.40 -28.96 2.53
C ASP A 40 0.88 -28.12 2.72
N ILE A 41 0.79 -26.78 2.66
CA ILE A 41 1.97 -25.88 2.59
C ILE A 41 1.94 -24.78 3.67
N SER A 42 1.34 -25.07 4.83
CA SER A 42 1.10 -24.09 5.91
C SER A 42 2.37 -23.37 6.39
N GLY A 43 3.52 -24.06 6.45
CA GLY A 43 4.81 -23.48 6.84
C GLY A 43 5.44 -22.56 5.78
N ALA A 44 5.43 -22.95 4.50
CA ALA A 44 6.05 -22.14 3.44
C ALA A 44 5.17 -20.94 3.04
N LEU A 45 3.85 -21.04 3.21
CA LEU A 45 2.92 -19.92 3.02
C LEU A 45 3.23 -18.74 3.94
N LEU A 46 3.67 -19.01 5.18
CA LEU A 46 3.98 -17.96 6.16
C LEU A 46 5.23 -17.17 5.74
N ALA A 47 6.29 -17.87 5.33
CA ALA A 47 7.50 -17.25 4.80
C ALA A 47 7.25 -16.51 3.48
N MET A 48 6.41 -17.07 2.60
CA MET A 48 6.02 -16.43 1.34
C MET A 48 5.24 -15.14 1.58
N LYS A 49 4.33 -15.13 2.57
CA LYS A 49 3.59 -13.92 2.97
C LYS A 49 4.53 -12.81 3.43
N GLU A 50 5.50 -13.10 4.29
CA GLU A 50 6.49 -12.11 4.73
C GLU A 50 7.33 -11.58 3.57
N GLY A 51 7.76 -12.46 2.65
CA GLY A 51 8.47 -12.08 1.43
C GLY A 51 7.64 -11.18 0.51
N VAL A 52 6.36 -11.52 0.29
CA VAL A 52 5.43 -10.71 -0.51
C VAL A 52 5.17 -9.36 0.17
N PHE A 53 5.02 -9.32 1.49
CA PHE A 53 4.86 -8.06 2.21
C PHE A 53 6.06 -7.13 2.01
N GLY A 54 7.28 -7.66 2.17
CA GLY A 54 8.51 -6.90 1.93
C GLY A 54 8.63 -6.44 0.48
N LEU A 55 8.30 -7.30 -0.49
CA LEU A 55 8.31 -6.97 -1.90
C LEU A 55 7.32 -5.85 -2.23
N VAL A 56 6.09 -5.92 -1.71
CA VAL A 56 5.08 -4.87 -1.92
C VAL A 56 5.54 -3.57 -1.29
N LEU A 57 6.17 -3.60 -0.11
CA LEU A 57 6.75 -2.40 0.50
C LEU A 57 7.86 -1.79 -0.37
N VAL A 58 8.78 -2.60 -0.91
CA VAL A 58 9.87 -2.13 -1.78
C VAL A 58 9.33 -1.55 -3.08
N LEU A 59 8.39 -2.26 -3.74
CA LEU A 59 7.71 -1.76 -4.94
C LEU A 59 6.99 -0.45 -4.67
N PHE A 60 6.30 -0.36 -3.52
CA PHE A 60 5.63 0.87 -3.11
C PHE A 60 6.63 2.03 -2.98
N LEU A 61 7.79 1.80 -2.35
CA LEU A 61 8.84 2.83 -2.24
C LEU A 61 9.43 3.24 -3.60
N ILE A 62 9.53 2.32 -4.57
CA ILE A 62 10.04 2.60 -5.92
C ILE A 62 9.03 3.40 -6.75
N PHE A 63 7.77 2.97 -6.77
CA PHE A 63 6.73 3.59 -7.59
C PHE A 63 6.16 4.88 -6.97
N GLU A 64 6.20 5.01 -5.63
CA GLU A 64 5.65 6.15 -4.90
C GLU A 64 6.71 6.83 -4.01
N PRO A 65 7.81 7.35 -4.57
CA PRO A 65 8.89 7.96 -3.77
C PRO A 65 8.45 9.26 -3.06
N GLU A 66 7.45 9.96 -3.60
CA GLU A 66 6.85 11.15 -2.97
C GLU A 66 5.72 10.81 -1.98
N GLY A 67 5.33 9.53 -1.90
CA GLY A 67 4.30 9.00 -1.02
C GLY A 67 2.84 9.28 -1.45
N LEU A 68 1.91 8.59 -0.78
CA LEU A 68 0.46 8.65 -1.04
C LEU A 68 -0.13 10.07 -0.98
N ALA A 69 0.49 10.99 -0.25
CA ALA A 69 0.04 12.37 -0.16
C ALA A 69 0.07 13.10 -1.53
N ASN A 70 1.04 12.78 -2.38
CA ASN A 70 1.15 13.40 -3.70
C ASN A 70 0.04 12.91 -4.64
N ARG A 71 -0.24 11.60 -4.64
CA ARG A 71 -1.40 11.00 -5.35
C ARG A 71 -2.72 11.66 -4.96
N TRP A 72 -2.94 11.85 -3.66
CA TRP A 72 -4.16 12.52 -3.17
C TRP A 72 -4.24 13.97 -3.64
N ARG A 73 -3.11 14.69 -3.71
CA ARG A 73 -3.07 16.05 -4.26
C ARG A 73 -3.37 16.08 -5.76
N LEU A 74 -2.82 15.14 -6.54
CA LEU A 74 -3.10 14.96 -7.97
C LEU A 74 -4.57 14.63 -8.23
N MET A 75 -5.17 13.69 -7.48
CA MET A 75 -6.59 13.38 -7.60
C MET A 75 -7.48 14.59 -7.30
N LYS A 76 -7.17 15.33 -6.23
CA LYS A 76 -7.90 16.56 -5.90
C LYS A 76 -7.73 17.64 -6.98
N ALA A 77 -6.53 17.79 -7.54
CA ALA A 77 -6.27 18.74 -8.62
C ALA A 77 -7.04 18.35 -9.89
N TYR A 78 -7.06 17.07 -10.24
CA TYR A 78 -7.82 16.54 -11.36
C TYR A 78 -9.32 16.82 -11.21
N TRP A 79 -9.87 16.57 -10.03
CA TRP A 79 -11.30 16.81 -9.78
C TRP A 79 -11.66 18.30 -9.79
N LYS A 80 -10.72 19.17 -9.37
CA LYS A 80 -10.94 20.62 -9.32
C LYS A 80 -10.77 21.31 -10.69
N LEU A 81 -9.98 20.74 -11.59
CA LEU A 81 -9.82 21.24 -12.97
C LEU A 81 -10.95 20.78 -13.92
N TYR A 82 -11.78 19.84 -13.49
CA TYR A 82 -12.96 19.43 -14.26
C TYR A 82 -14.07 20.49 -14.12
N PRO A 83 -14.66 21.08 -15.20
CA PRO A 83 -14.56 20.74 -16.63
C PRO A 83 -13.76 21.74 -17.50
N PHE A 84 -12.98 22.67 -16.94
CA PHE A 84 -12.24 23.69 -17.69
C PHE A 84 -10.73 23.44 -17.66
N ALA A 85 -10.30 22.27 -18.12
CA ALA A 85 -8.88 21.97 -18.29
C ALA A 85 -8.35 22.68 -19.56
N HIS A 86 -7.93 23.94 -19.39
CA HIS A 86 -7.03 24.64 -20.30
C HIS A 86 -5.74 25.01 -19.56
#